data_AF-A0A401NW77-F1
#
_entry.id   AF-A0A401NW77-F1
#
_cell.length_a   1.000
_cell.length_b   1.000
_cell.length_c   1.000
_cell.angle_alpha   90.00
_cell.angle_beta   90.00
_cell.angle_gamma   90.00
#
_symmetry.space_group_name_H-M   'P 1'
#
loop_
_entity.id
_entity.type
_entity.pdbx_description
1 polymer ?
#
loop_
_entity_poly.entity_id
_entity_poly.type
_entity_poly.pdbx_seq_one_letter_code
_entity_poly.pdbx_strand_id
1 'polypeptide(L)'
;MSDWWVVYERPNYMGYQYVLNRGEYPDYQRWMGFNDNIRSCRSYPYYRGGNYRMRIYERPDFGGQMMEFMDDCPSIYDRFRYRDIHSCHVMDGYWTFYEHPNYRGRQYFMRPGEYKRFSNWGGYSSTIGSFRRVRDF
;
A
#
# COMPACT_ATOMS: atom_id res chain seq x y z
N MET A 1 18.02 -1.51 12.93
CA MET A 1 17.85 -2.45 11.81
C MET A 1 16.55 -2.08 11.13
N SER A 2 16.50 -2.08 9.80
CA SER A 2 15.25 -1.85 9.06
C SER A 2 14.55 -3.19 8.89
N ASP A 3 13.26 -3.23 9.19
CA ASP A 3 12.49 -4.48 9.19
C ASP A 3 11.66 -4.65 7.90
N TRP A 4 11.52 -3.54 7.15
CA TRP A 4 10.74 -3.48 5.92
C TRP A 4 11.52 -2.79 4.80
N TRP A 5 11.39 -3.34 3.60
CA TRP A 5 11.94 -2.77 2.37
C TRP A 5 10.83 -2.57 1.34
N VAL A 6 10.87 -1.45 0.65
CA VAL A 6 10.10 -1.24 -0.57
C VAL A 6 11.08 -1.22 -1.71
N VAL A 7 11.00 -2.21 -2.59
CA VAL A 7 11.81 -2.29 -3.80
C VAL A 7 10.99 -1.84 -5.01
N TYR A 8 11.66 -1.18 -5.94
CA TYR A 8 11.02 -0.50 -7.07
C TYR A 8 11.60 -0.96 -8.39
N GLU A 9 10.72 -1.16 -9.38
CA GLU A 9 11.08 -1.60 -10.73
C GLU A 9 12.00 -0.62 -11.47
N ARG A 10 11.83 0.69 -11.25
CA ARG A 10 12.56 1.74 -11.95
C ARG A 10 13.47 2.54 -11.01
N PRO A 11 14.46 3.28 -11.55
CA PRO A 11 15.25 4.23 -10.76
C PRO A 11 14.36 5.29 -10.11
N ASN A 12 14.89 5.96 -9.08
CA ASN A 12 14.24 7.07 -8.39
C ASN A 12 12.88 6.72 -7.75
N TYR A 13 12.72 5.49 -7.25
CA TYR A 13 11.54 5.05 -6.51
C TYR A 13 10.25 5.09 -7.35
N MET A 14 10.37 4.69 -8.62
CA MET A 14 9.28 4.69 -9.60
C MET A 14 8.97 3.27 -10.12
N GLY A 15 7.87 3.14 -10.86
CA GLY A 15 7.42 1.86 -11.41
C GLY A 15 6.71 1.00 -10.36
N TYR A 16 6.67 -0.31 -10.58
CA TYR A 16 6.06 -1.23 -9.62
C TYR A 16 6.79 -1.22 -8.27
N GLN A 17 6.00 -1.24 -7.19
CA GLN A 17 6.49 -1.32 -5.82
C GLN A 17 6.23 -2.72 -5.27
N TYR A 18 7.16 -3.25 -4.49
CA TYR A 18 7.00 -4.52 -3.79
C TYR A 18 7.41 -4.33 -2.32
N VAL A 19 6.50 -4.65 -1.40
CA VAL A 19 6.73 -4.51 0.04
C VAL A 19 7.26 -5.83 0.60
N LEU A 20 8.50 -5.82 1.07
CA LEU A 20 9.23 -6.97 1.59
C LEU A 20 9.43 -6.83 3.10
N ASN A 21 9.32 -7.94 3.81
CA ASN A 21 9.81 -8.08 5.18
C ASN A 21 11.04 -8.96 5.21
N ARG A 22 11.55 -9.20 6.41
CA ARG A 22 12.63 -10.15 6.63
C ARG A 22 12.20 -11.55 6.15
N GLY A 23 12.96 -12.09 5.20
CA GLY A 23 12.70 -13.41 4.64
C GLY A 23 13.68 -13.72 3.51
N GLU A 24 13.57 -14.93 2.97
CA GLU A 24 14.30 -15.36 1.78
C GLU A 24 13.36 -15.35 0.58
N TYR A 25 13.80 -14.70 -0.50
CA TYR A 25 13.04 -14.58 -1.74
C TYR A 25 13.91 -15.08 -2.92
N PRO A 26 13.93 -16.40 -3.18
CA PRO A 26 14.80 -16.99 -4.19
C PRO A 26 14.45 -16.59 -5.63
N ASP A 27 13.24 -16.10 -5.88
CA ASP A 27 12.74 -15.70 -7.19
C ASP A 27 11.75 -14.53 -7.06
N TYR A 28 11.47 -13.86 -8.18
CA TYR A 28 10.65 -12.65 -8.15
C TYR A 28 9.17 -12.93 -7.85
N GLN A 29 8.70 -14.13 -8.16
CA GLN A 29 7.33 -14.54 -7.87
C GLN A 29 7.08 -14.61 -6.35
N ARG A 30 8.12 -14.92 -5.55
CA ARG A 30 8.02 -14.93 -4.07
C ARG A 30 7.75 -13.55 -3.47
N TRP A 31 8.12 -12.46 -4.14
CA TRP A 31 7.73 -11.10 -3.73
C TRP A 31 6.57 -10.51 -4.53
N MET A 32 5.85 -11.34 -5.30
CA MET A 32 4.77 -10.93 -6.20
C MET A 32 5.26 -10.01 -7.32
N GLY A 33 6.51 -10.17 -7.75
CA GLY A 33 7.11 -9.50 -8.90
C GLY A 33 6.35 -9.80 -10.19
N PHE A 34 6.15 -8.77 -11.03
CA PHE A 34 5.69 -8.97 -12.41
C PHE A 34 6.85 -9.30 -13.35
N ASN A 35 8.06 -8.94 -12.93
CA ASN A 35 9.34 -9.23 -13.57
C ASN A 35 10.44 -9.15 -12.49
N ASP A 36 11.68 -9.36 -12.90
CA ASP A 36 12.89 -9.38 -12.08
C ASP A 36 13.64 -8.04 -12.01
N ASN A 37 13.11 -6.96 -12.62
CA ASN A 37 13.76 -5.65 -12.56
C ASN A 37 13.55 -5.03 -11.16
N ILE A 38 14.65 -4.79 -10.46
CA ILE A 38 14.71 -3.94 -9.27
C ILE A 38 15.82 -2.91 -9.49
N ARG A 39 15.48 -1.63 -9.47
CA ARG A 39 16.42 -0.54 -9.81
C ARG A 39 16.53 0.55 -8.75
N SER A 40 15.70 0.52 -7.71
CA SER A 40 15.88 1.33 -6.51
C SER A 40 15.15 0.71 -5.31
N CYS A 41 15.53 1.10 -4.09
CA CYS A 41 14.91 0.59 -2.87
C CYS A 41 14.88 1.65 -1.76
N ARG A 42 13.92 1.53 -0.84
CA ARG A 42 13.87 2.28 0.42
C ARG A 42 13.69 1.31 1.57
N SER A 43 14.39 1.56 2.67
CA SER A 43 14.19 0.83 3.92
C SER A 43 13.36 1.66 4.88
N TYR A 44 12.47 1.02 5.62
CA TYR A 44 11.65 1.63 6.65
C TYR A 44 11.89 0.91 7.98
N PRO A 45 12.03 1.66 9.10
CA PRO A 45 12.15 1.03 10.41
C PRO A 45 10.83 0.34 10.77
N TYR A 46 10.86 -0.66 11.66
CA TYR A 46 9.61 -1.18 12.22
C TYR A 46 8.73 -0.06 12.80
N TYR A 47 7.44 -0.12 12.50
CA TYR A 47 6.48 0.80 13.08
C TYR A 47 6.27 0.46 14.55
N ARG A 48 6.85 1.25 15.45
CA ARG A 48 6.80 1.02 16.91
C ARG A 48 5.46 1.33 17.55
N GLY A 49 4.52 1.96 16.82
CA GLY A 49 3.19 2.21 17.34
C GLY A 49 2.36 0.92 17.33
N GLY A 50 1.55 0.71 18.37
CA GLY A 50 0.61 -0.42 18.40
C GLY A 50 -0.67 -0.17 17.58
N ASN A 51 -0.86 1.05 17.08
CA ASN A 51 -2.11 1.47 16.45
C ASN A 51 -1.99 1.51 14.93
N TYR A 52 -3.08 1.14 14.26
CA TYR A 52 -3.23 1.26 12.82
C TYR A 52 -4.53 1.98 12.55
N ARG A 53 -4.46 3.07 11.79
CA ARG A 53 -5.65 3.85 11.45
C ARG A 53 -5.48 4.57 10.13
N MET A 54 -6.45 4.38 9.26
CA MET A 54 -6.47 4.95 7.92
C MET A 54 -7.88 5.33 7.51
N ARG A 55 -8.03 6.45 6.79
CA ARG A 55 -9.27 6.85 6.12
C ARG A 55 -9.07 6.81 4.63
N ILE A 56 -10.04 6.25 3.93
CA ILE A 56 -10.11 6.27 2.46
C ILE A 56 -11.32 7.08 2.02
N TYR A 57 -11.21 7.70 0.85
CA TYR A 57 -12.20 8.64 0.34
C TYR A 57 -12.52 8.34 -1.12
N GLU A 58 -13.81 8.48 -1.45
CA GLU A 58 -14.33 8.32 -2.81
C GLU A 58 -13.78 9.38 -3.78
N ARG A 59 -13.50 10.61 -3.32
CA ARG A 59 -13.04 11.70 -4.20
C ARG A 59 -11.64 12.20 -3.83
N PRO A 60 -10.97 12.94 -4.73
CA PRO A 60 -9.74 13.65 -4.41
C PRO A 60 -9.93 14.63 -3.25
N ASP A 61 -8.81 15.08 -2.68
CA ASP A 61 -8.77 16.12 -1.65
C ASP A 61 -9.67 15.83 -0.43
N PHE A 62 -9.78 14.56 -0.05
CA PHE A 62 -10.56 14.05 1.09
C PHE A 62 -12.07 14.30 0.97
N GLY A 63 -12.58 14.43 -0.26
CA GLY A 63 -14.00 14.62 -0.54
C GLY A 63 -14.79 13.33 -0.72
N GLY A 64 -16.12 13.47 -0.80
CA GLY A 64 -17.05 12.37 -1.06
C GLY A 64 -17.26 11.46 0.15
N GLN A 65 -17.74 10.24 -0.11
CA GLN A 65 -17.90 9.24 0.94
C GLN A 65 -16.55 8.91 1.58
N MET A 66 -16.53 8.71 2.90
CA MET A 66 -15.36 8.35 3.69
C MET A 66 -15.63 7.11 4.52
N MET A 67 -14.60 6.29 4.72
CA MET A 67 -14.61 5.21 5.71
C MET A 67 -13.25 5.08 6.40
N GLU A 68 -13.28 4.88 7.72
CA GLU A 68 -12.11 4.66 8.55
C GLU A 68 -11.89 3.15 8.79
N PHE A 69 -10.63 2.74 8.78
CA PHE A 69 -10.19 1.36 8.96
C PHE A 69 -9.06 1.26 9.97
N MET A 70 -9.14 0.24 10.81
CA MET A 70 -8.11 -0.16 11.77
C MET A 70 -7.61 -1.59 11.53
N ASP A 71 -8.22 -2.29 10.57
CA ASP A 71 -7.97 -3.70 10.25
C ASP A 71 -7.71 -3.93 8.77
N ASP A 72 -7.22 -5.12 8.46
CA ASP A 72 -6.98 -5.58 7.09
C ASP A 72 -8.32 -5.69 6.34
N CYS A 73 -8.32 -5.36 5.05
CA CYS A 73 -9.52 -5.35 4.21
C CYS A 73 -9.25 -6.14 2.93
N PRO A 74 -9.70 -7.41 2.82
CA PRO A 74 -9.47 -8.23 1.63
C PRO A 74 -10.36 -7.82 0.44
N SER A 75 -11.43 -7.06 0.67
CA SER A 75 -12.32 -6.57 -0.38
C SER A 75 -12.89 -5.21 0.01
N ILE A 76 -12.39 -4.15 -0.63
CA ILE A 76 -12.87 -2.79 -0.41
C ILE A 76 -14.32 -2.66 -0.87
N TYR A 77 -14.68 -3.29 -1.99
CA TYR A 77 -16.05 -3.21 -2.50
C TYR A 77 -17.08 -3.76 -1.51
N ASP A 78 -16.76 -4.82 -0.78
CA ASP A 78 -17.69 -5.41 0.19
C ASP A 78 -17.91 -4.52 1.42
N ARG A 79 -16.88 -3.77 1.83
CA ARG A 79 -16.94 -2.90 3.01
C ARG A 79 -17.35 -1.46 2.70
N PHE A 80 -16.78 -0.87 1.66
CA PHE A 80 -16.92 0.53 1.31
C PHE A 80 -17.91 0.76 0.15
N ARG A 81 -18.28 -0.27 -0.62
CA ARG A 81 -19.20 -0.21 -1.79
C ARG A 81 -18.71 0.62 -2.98
N TYR A 82 -17.52 1.22 -2.91
CA TYR A 82 -16.82 1.84 -4.02
C TYR A 82 -15.64 0.97 -4.48
N ARG A 83 -15.30 1.05 -5.77
CA ARG A 83 -14.16 0.36 -6.37
C ARG A 83 -12.90 1.23 -6.46
N ASP A 84 -13.09 2.53 -6.43
CA ASP A 84 -12.03 3.51 -6.64
C ASP A 84 -11.84 4.36 -5.39
N ILE A 85 -10.58 4.49 -4.98
CA ILE A 85 -10.13 5.31 -3.86
C ILE A 85 -9.28 6.43 -4.43
N HIS A 86 -9.77 7.66 -4.29
CA HIS A 86 -9.13 8.81 -4.92
C HIS A 86 -8.22 9.58 -3.96
N SER A 87 -8.49 9.53 -2.66
CA SER A 87 -7.59 10.09 -1.65
C SER A 87 -7.63 9.26 -0.36
N CYS A 88 -6.57 9.35 0.46
CA CYS A 88 -6.51 8.68 1.74
C CYS A 88 -5.67 9.47 2.76
N HIS A 89 -5.97 9.27 4.03
CA HIS A 89 -5.17 9.76 5.14
C HIS A 89 -4.75 8.57 5.98
N VAL A 90 -3.44 8.31 6.04
CA VAL A 90 -2.86 7.33 6.95
C VAL A 90 -2.49 8.07 8.22
N MET A 91 -3.24 7.86 9.29
CA MET A 91 -2.96 8.49 10.59
C MET A 91 -1.90 7.68 11.34
N ASP A 92 -2.06 6.36 11.36
CA ASP A 92 -1.26 5.46 12.18
C ASP A 92 -0.91 4.18 11.39
N GLY A 93 0.29 3.66 11.62
CA GLY A 93 0.80 2.44 11.02
C GLY A 93 1.31 2.58 9.59
N TYR A 94 1.94 1.50 9.11
CA TYR A 94 2.24 1.30 7.70
C TYR A 94 1.19 0.38 7.08
N TRP A 95 0.83 0.67 5.84
CA TRP A 95 -0.18 -0.09 5.09
C TRP A 95 0.32 -0.43 3.70
N THR A 96 -0.23 -1.49 3.11
CA THR A 96 -0.04 -1.81 1.70
C THR A 96 -1.39 -1.83 1.01
N PHE A 97 -1.55 -1.00 -0.02
CA PHE A 97 -2.68 -1.05 -0.94
C PHE A 97 -2.40 -2.04 -2.08
N TYR A 98 -3.47 -2.68 -2.55
CA TYR A 98 -3.44 -3.64 -3.64
C TYR A 98 -4.49 -3.29 -4.67
N GLU A 99 -4.12 -3.33 -5.95
CA GLU A 99 -5.02 -3.06 -7.08
C GLU A 99 -6.21 -4.03 -7.12
N HIS A 100 -6.02 -5.28 -6.71
CA HIS A 100 -7.07 -6.30 -6.73
C HIS A 100 -7.50 -6.74 -5.31
N PRO A 101 -8.69 -7.35 -5.18
CA PRO A 101 -9.09 -8.02 -3.95
C PRO A 101 -8.10 -9.12 -3.53
N ASN A 102 -8.16 -9.50 -2.26
CA ASN A 102 -7.38 -10.57 -1.66
C ASN A 102 -5.85 -10.37 -1.78
N TYR A 103 -5.40 -9.12 -1.65
CA TYR A 103 -4.00 -8.72 -1.59
C TYR A 103 -3.19 -9.09 -2.84
N ARG A 104 -3.77 -8.83 -4.03
CA ARG A 104 -3.19 -9.17 -5.34
C ARG A 104 -3.02 -7.94 -6.24
N GLY A 105 -2.25 -8.12 -7.31
CA GLY A 105 -1.98 -7.06 -8.28
C GLY A 105 -0.89 -6.11 -7.80
N ARG A 106 -0.88 -4.90 -8.35
CA ARG A 106 0.10 -3.87 -8.00
C ARG A 106 -0.02 -3.48 -6.53
N GLN A 107 1.14 -3.28 -5.89
CA GLN A 107 1.23 -2.85 -4.50
C GLN A 107 1.60 -1.37 -4.41
N TYR A 108 1.09 -0.70 -3.38
CA TYR A 108 1.48 0.67 -3.03
C TYR A 108 1.77 0.76 -1.53
N PHE A 109 2.99 1.15 -1.17
CA PHE A 109 3.37 1.32 0.22
C PHE A 109 2.88 2.65 0.76
N MET A 110 2.16 2.60 1.87
CA MET A 110 1.52 3.76 2.50
C MET A 110 2.11 3.98 3.88
N ARG A 111 2.73 5.15 4.08
CA ARG A 111 3.24 5.61 5.38
C ARG A 111 2.29 6.65 5.97
N PRO A 112 2.40 7.00 7.27
CA PRO A 112 1.64 8.10 7.83
C PRO A 112 1.78 9.36 7.00
N GLY A 113 0.64 9.99 6.71
CA GLY A 113 0.56 11.16 5.86
C GLY A 113 -0.75 11.29 5.09
N GLU A 114 -0.85 12.44 4.44
CA GLU A 114 -1.98 12.87 3.62
C GLU A 114 -1.71 12.60 2.13
N TYR A 115 -2.62 11.89 1.49
CA TYR A 115 -2.54 11.57 0.07
C TYR A 115 -3.81 12.06 -0.63
N LYS A 116 -3.75 13.26 -1.21
CA LYS A 116 -4.92 13.96 -1.78
C LYS A 116 -5.35 13.41 -3.15
N ARG A 117 -4.51 12.59 -3.78
CA ARG A 117 -4.74 11.96 -5.09
C ARG A 117 -3.97 10.65 -5.21
N PHE A 118 -4.45 9.73 -6.04
CA PHE A 118 -3.82 8.42 -6.21
C PHE A 118 -2.38 8.44 -6.74
N SER A 119 -2.02 9.49 -7.47
CA SER A 119 -0.63 9.69 -7.91
C SER A 119 0.33 9.98 -6.75
N ASN A 120 -0.15 10.41 -5.57
CA ASN A 120 0.69 10.62 -4.40
C ASN A 120 1.23 9.31 -3.80
N TRP A 121 0.57 8.18 -4.01
CA TRP A 121 1.09 6.86 -3.64
C TRP A 121 1.71 6.09 -4.82
N GLY A 122 1.88 6.76 -5.98
CA GLY A 122 2.45 6.15 -7.18
C GLY A 122 1.45 5.33 -8.00
N GLY A 123 0.15 5.48 -7.77
CA GLY A 123 -0.90 4.87 -8.59
C GLY A 123 -1.01 5.50 -9.97
N TYR A 124 -1.28 4.68 -10.99
CA TYR A 124 -1.68 5.12 -12.33
C TYR A 124 -3.21 5.21 -12.48
N SER A 125 -3.96 4.57 -11.58
CA SER A 125 -5.40 4.66 -11.44
C SER A 125 -5.78 4.76 -9.96
N SER A 126 -7.03 5.11 -9.69
CA SER A 126 -7.63 5.13 -8.34
C SER A 126 -8.11 3.75 -7.87
N THR A 127 -8.01 2.71 -8.70
CA THR A 127 -8.56 1.39 -8.38
C THR A 127 -7.74 0.71 -7.29
N ILE A 128 -8.39 0.43 -6.17
CA ILE A 128 -7.82 -0.32 -5.05
C ILE A 128 -8.85 -1.39 -4.67
N GLY A 129 -8.43 -2.65 -4.67
CA GLY A 129 -9.30 -3.78 -4.35
C GLY A 129 -9.16 -4.26 -2.91
N SER A 130 -8.00 -4.08 -2.30
CA SER A 130 -7.74 -4.50 -0.92
C SER A 130 -6.58 -3.72 -0.27
N PHE A 131 -6.46 -3.81 1.05
CA PHE A 131 -5.29 -3.32 1.78
C PHE A 131 -5.05 -4.11 3.06
N ARG A 132 -3.80 -4.11 3.53
CA ARG A 132 -3.42 -4.73 4.80
C ARG A 132 -2.43 -3.87 5.58
N ARG A 133 -2.43 -4.03 6.88
CA ARG A 133 -1.43 -3.49 7.80
C ARG A 133 -0.10 -4.19 7.57
N VAL A 134 0.96 -3.40 7.63
CA VAL A 134 2.35 -3.87 7.62
C VAL A 134 2.75 -4.08 9.08
N ARG A 135 2.80 -5.33 9.51
CA ARG A 135 3.14 -5.78 10.87
C ARG A 135 3.96 -7.05 10.80
N ASP A 136 4.83 -7.25 11.79
CA ASP A 136 5.51 -8.54 11.97
C ASP A 136 4.50 -9.58 12.48
N PHE A 137 4.78 -10.86 12.20
CA PHE A 137 4.00 -12.00 12.70
C PHE A 137 4.50 -12.43 14.08
#